data_AF-A0A433WY79-F1
#
_entry.id   AF-A0A433WY79-F1
#
_cell.length_a   1.000
_cell.length_b   1.000
_cell.length_c   1.000
_cell.angle_alpha   90.00
_cell.angle_beta   90.00
_cell.angle_gamma   90.00
#
_symmetry.space_group_name_H-M   'P 1'
#
loop_
_entity.id
_entity.type
_entity.pdbx_description
1 polymer ?
#
loop_
_entity_poly.entity_id
_entity_poly.type
_entity_poly.pdbx_seq_one_letter_code
_entity_poly.pdbx_strand_id
1 'polypeptide(L)'
;MNALMSQPVEAILVFTLVVGVVSTLVLDLYAVALERATGIGRTNWGAVGHWLVGMGRGRMVFSPNADGLYTPGEHGLGWIFHYAVGCAYALMLPLFWGVGYVAAPSLTPVILIGFVLTTIAGLTLMVPGMGGGFLGLKTPNPRKLYGLVLLAHAVFTVGQYAAALALASLI
;
A
#
# COMPACT_ATOMS: atom_id res chain seq x y z
N MET A 1 -27.40 -12.73 4.29
CA MET A 1 -27.47 -11.57 3.36
C MET A 1 -28.19 -10.41 4.04
N ASN A 2 -27.42 -9.58 4.75
CA ASN A 2 -27.91 -8.29 5.24
C ASN A 2 -28.34 -7.40 4.07
N ALA A 3 -29.42 -6.62 4.25
CA ALA A 3 -30.00 -5.77 3.21
C ALA A 3 -29.02 -4.73 2.62
N LEU A 4 -27.91 -4.44 3.33
CA LEU A 4 -26.84 -3.52 2.96
C LEU A 4 -25.90 -4.01 1.83
N MET A 5 -26.04 -5.26 1.36
CA MET A 5 -25.18 -5.83 0.29
C MET A 5 -26.02 -6.50 -0.82
N SER A 6 -27.24 -6.01 -1.03
CA SER A 6 -28.12 -6.54 -2.08
C SER A 6 -27.63 -6.21 -3.49
N GLN A 7 -26.77 -5.18 -3.63
CA GLN A 7 -26.19 -4.76 -4.91
C GLN A 7 -24.69 -5.13 -5.00
N PRO A 8 -24.24 -5.74 -6.12
CA PRO A 8 -22.82 -6.11 -6.32
C PRO A 8 -21.85 -4.94 -6.14
N VAL A 9 -22.26 -3.72 -6.50
CA VAL A 9 -21.44 -2.50 -6.40
C VAL A 9 -21.21 -2.11 -4.94
N GLU A 10 -22.25 -2.16 -4.10
CA GLU A 10 -22.14 -1.82 -2.67
C GLU A 10 -21.18 -2.78 -1.97
N ALA A 11 -21.28 -4.07 -2.26
CA ALA A 11 -20.39 -5.09 -1.73
C ALA A 11 -18.92 -4.82 -2.10
N ILE A 12 -18.64 -4.45 -3.35
CA ILE A 12 -17.30 -4.12 -3.83
C ILE A 12 -16.76 -2.86 -3.15
N LEU A 13 -17.58 -1.82 -2.98
CA LEU A 13 -17.15 -0.58 -2.33
C LEU A 13 -16.82 -0.79 -0.85
N VAL A 14 -17.69 -1.49 -0.12
CA VAL A 14 -17.44 -1.84 1.29
C VAL A 14 -16.18 -2.69 1.42
N PHE A 15 -16.05 -3.72 0.59
CA PHE A 15 -14.86 -4.57 0.56
C PHE A 15 -13.59 -3.73 0.30
N THR A 16 -13.61 -2.89 -0.72
CA THR A 16 -12.48 -2.05 -1.12
C THR A 16 -12.01 -1.13 0.01
N LEU A 17 -12.96 -0.46 0.67
CA LEU A 17 -12.65 0.47 1.75
C LEU A 17 -12.17 -0.27 2.99
N VAL A 18 -12.90 -1.28 3.46
CA VAL A 18 -12.56 -2.01 4.69
C VAL A 18 -11.24 -2.76 4.53
N VAL A 19 -11.12 -3.60 3.49
CA VAL A 19 -9.94 -4.44 3.29
C VAL A 19 -8.71 -3.58 2.98
N GLY A 20 -8.85 -2.56 2.15
CA GLY A 20 -7.75 -1.65 1.79
C GLY A 20 -7.25 -0.81 2.97
N VAL A 21 -8.16 -0.25 3.79
CA VAL A 21 -7.78 0.53 4.98
C VAL A 21 -7.12 -0.37 6.02
N VAL A 22 -7.70 -1.54 6.30
CA VAL A 22 -7.16 -2.47 7.32
C VAL A 22 -5.79 -3.01 6.92
N SER A 23 -5.61 -3.43 5.66
CA SER A 23 -4.31 -3.94 5.20
C SER A 23 -3.21 -2.86 5.28
N THR A 24 -3.56 -1.63 4.94
CA THR A 24 -2.66 -0.47 5.03
C THR A 24 -2.30 -0.14 6.48
N LEU A 25 -3.30 -0.14 7.37
CA LEU A 25 -3.10 0.08 8.80
C LEU A 25 -2.21 -1.00 9.44
N VAL A 26 -2.40 -2.28 9.08
CA VAL A 26 -1.54 -3.38 9.56
C VAL A 26 -0.09 -3.14 9.16
N LEU A 27 0.16 -2.69 7.93
CA LEU A 27 1.51 -2.33 7.48
C LEU A 27 2.09 -1.15 8.27
N ASP A 28 1.28 -0.11 8.55
CA ASP A 28 1.73 1.05 9.34
C ASP A 28 2.11 0.65 10.77
N LEU A 29 1.29 -0.19 11.41
CA LEU A 29 1.56 -0.72 12.74
C LEU A 29 2.83 -1.56 12.77
N TYR A 30 3.03 -2.40 11.74
CA TYR A 30 4.28 -3.14 11.57
C TYR A 30 5.48 -2.20 11.40
N ALA A 31 5.36 -1.15 10.59
CA ALA A 31 6.44 -0.19 10.40
C ALA A 31 6.80 0.52 11.71
N VAL A 32 5.81 0.86 12.55
CA VAL A 32 6.03 1.41 13.90
C VAL A 32 6.76 0.41 14.79
N ALA A 33 6.35 -0.86 14.78
CA ALA A 33 6.99 -1.92 15.55
C ALA A 33 8.44 -2.13 15.11
N LEU A 34 8.70 -2.16 13.80
CA LEU A 34 10.03 -2.33 13.23
C LEU A 34 10.96 -1.17 13.62
N GLU A 35 10.48 0.07 13.52
CA GLU A 35 11.24 1.25 13.93
C GLU A 35 11.60 1.19 15.41
N ARG A 36 10.63 0.86 16.28
CA ARG A 36 10.88 0.72 17.72
C ARG A 36 11.85 -0.41 18.06
N ALA A 37 11.81 -1.52 17.34
CA ALA A 37 12.63 -2.69 17.60
C ALA A 37 14.05 -2.58 17.03
N THR A 38 14.25 -1.85 15.93
CA THR A 38 15.51 -1.88 15.16
C THR A 38 16.12 -0.51 14.89
N GLY A 39 15.38 0.58 15.12
CA GLY A 39 15.79 1.94 14.75
C GLY A 39 15.73 2.22 13.25
N ILE A 40 15.26 1.28 12.42
CA ILE A 40 15.05 1.51 10.98
C ILE A 40 13.85 2.45 10.83
N GLY A 41 14.10 3.66 10.35
CA GLY A 41 13.07 4.69 10.18
C GLY A 41 11.93 4.27 9.25
N ARG A 42 10.73 4.73 9.56
CA ARG A 42 9.54 4.52 8.71
C ARG A 42 9.56 5.37 7.45
N THR A 43 8.71 5.02 6.50
CA THR A 43 8.42 5.88 5.34
C THR A 43 7.95 7.25 5.80
N ASN A 44 8.61 8.30 5.31
CA ASN A 44 8.17 9.67 5.53
C ASN A 44 7.10 10.04 4.50
N TRP A 45 5.84 10.05 4.91
CA TRP A 45 4.73 10.40 4.01
C TRP A 45 4.76 11.86 3.55
N GLY A 46 5.42 12.77 4.26
CA GLY A 46 5.68 14.13 3.78
C GLY A 46 6.57 14.14 2.52
N ALA A 47 7.60 13.28 2.50
CA ALA A 47 8.47 13.12 1.33
C ALA A 47 7.71 12.58 0.11
N VAL A 48 6.79 11.63 0.34
CA VAL A 48 5.91 11.09 -0.71
C VAL A 48 4.96 12.18 -1.23
N GLY A 49 4.38 12.98 -0.34
CA GLY A 49 3.57 14.13 -0.73
C GLY A 49 4.34 15.15 -1.56
N HIS A 50 5.57 15.48 -1.14
CA HIS A 50 6.45 16.37 -1.89
C HIS A 50 6.76 15.83 -3.29
N TRP A 51 7.05 14.52 -3.40
CA TRP A 51 7.21 13.85 -4.68
C TRP A 51 5.96 13.97 -5.56
N LEU A 52 4.77 13.74 -5.01
CA LEU A 52 3.49 13.86 -5.74
C LEU A 52 3.25 15.30 -6.26
N VAL A 53 3.54 16.32 -5.44
CA VAL A 53 3.49 17.73 -5.88
C VAL A 53 4.51 18.00 -7.00
N GLY A 54 5.70 17.41 -6.89
CA GLY A 54 6.74 17.47 -7.92
C GLY A 54 6.28 16.85 -9.24
N MET A 55 5.66 15.66 -9.19
CA MET A 55 5.14 14.98 -10.38
C MET A 55 4.09 15.83 -11.12
N GLY A 56 3.18 16.48 -10.38
CA GLY A 56 2.21 17.42 -10.96
C GLY A 56 2.86 18.63 -11.66
N ARG A 57 4.16 18.88 -11.43
CA ARG A 57 4.97 19.93 -12.06
C ARG A 57 6.01 19.38 -13.04
N GLY A 58 5.88 18.12 -13.46
CA GLY A 58 6.80 17.46 -14.41
C GLY A 58 8.08 16.91 -13.79
N ARG A 59 8.26 16.99 -12.46
CA ARG A 59 9.39 16.38 -11.76
C ARG A 59 9.04 14.96 -11.35
N MET A 60 9.33 14.00 -12.23
CA MET A 60 8.97 12.59 -12.04
C MET A 60 9.75 11.90 -10.90
N VAL A 61 10.94 12.41 -10.59
CA VAL A 61 11.81 11.89 -9.51
C VAL A 61 11.81 12.88 -8.35
N PHE A 62 11.73 12.35 -7.14
CA PHE A 62 11.79 13.06 -5.88
C PHE A 62 13.05 13.93 -5.80
N SER A 63 12.84 15.19 -5.42
CA SER A 63 13.88 16.14 -5.08
C SER A 63 13.76 16.43 -3.58
N PRO A 64 14.80 16.23 -2.78
CA PRO A 64 14.77 16.59 -1.36
C PRO A 64 14.57 18.10 -1.17
N ASN A 65 13.91 18.48 -0.08
CA ASN A 65 13.97 19.85 0.44
C ASN A 65 15.31 20.07 1.17
N ALA A 66 15.86 21.27 1.08
CA ALA A 66 17.17 21.60 1.65
C ALA A 66 17.22 21.50 3.19
N ASP A 67 16.09 21.72 3.86
CA ASP A 67 15.92 21.62 5.31
C ASP A 67 15.30 20.29 5.77
N GLY A 68 14.89 19.43 4.82
CA GLY A 68 14.22 18.16 5.11
C GLY A 68 12.81 18.30 5.71
N LEU A 69 12.22 19.50 5.70
CA LEU A 69 10.89 19.75 6.25
C LEU A 69 9.84 19.65 5.14
N TYR A 70 8.65 19.15 5.48
CA TYR A 70 7.50 19.06 4.58
C TYR A 70 6.31 19.79 5.18
N THR A 71 5.52 20.42 4.32
CA THR A 71 4.31 21.13 4.70
C THR A 71 3.24 20.16 5.22
N PRO A 72 2.29 20.62 6.06
CA PRO A 72 1.15 19.80 6.47
C PRO A 72 0.34 19.25 5.28
N GLY A 73 0.24 20.02 4.18
CA GLY A 73 -0.42 19.59 2.96
C GLY A 73 0.29 18.44 2.25
N GLU A 74 1.63 18.45 2.21
CA GLU A 74 2.41 17.33 1.68
C GLU A 74 2.27 16.08 2.54
N HIS A 75 2.31 16.22 3.87
CA HIS A 75 2.01 15.09 4.76
C HIS A 75 0.63 14.50 4.51
N GLY A 76 -0.40 15.36 4.42
CA GLY A 76 -1.77 14.92 4.11
C GLY A 76 -1.87 14.21 2.77
N LEU A 77 -1.26 14.77 1.71
CA LEU A 77 -1.26 14.18 0.37
C LEU A 77 -0.58 12.80 0.34
N GLY A 78 0.57 12.66 1.00
CA GLY A 78 1.27 11.38 1.07
C GLY A 78 0.47 10.31 1.80
N TRP A 79 -0.18 10.65 2.91
CA TRP A 79 -1.08 9.72 3.62
C TRP A 79 -2.30 9.33 2.79
N ILE A 80 -2.96 10.30 2.14
CA ILE A 80 -4.10 10.02 1.25
C ILE A 80 -3.67 9.08 0.12
N PHE A 81 -2.53 9.36 -0.52
CA PHE A 81 -2.00 8.51 -1.58
C PHE A 81 -1.72 7.08 -1.08
N HIS A 82 -1.10 6.93 0.09
CA HIS A 82 -0.82 5.62 0.69
C HIS A 82 -2.08 4.77 0.86
N TYR A 83 -3.12 5.33 1.50
CA TYR A 83 -4.38 4.62 1.73
C TYR A 83 -5.18 4.42 0.42
N ALA A 84 -5.12 5.36 -0.52
CA ALA A 84 -5.75 5.22 -1.83
C ALA A 84 -5.13 4.05 -2.62
N VAL A 85 -3.80 3.89 -2.57
CA VAL A 85 -3.10 2.76 -3.19
C VAL A 85 -3.48 1.43 -2.52
N GLY A 86 -3.55 1.40 -1.19
CA GLY A 86 -4.04 0.22 -0.45
C GLY A 86 -5.46 -0.20 -0.86
N CYS A 87 -6.38 0.77 -0.95
CA CYS A 87 -7.73 0.53 -1.48
C CYS A 87 -7.73 0.10 -2.95
N ALA A 88 -6.89 0.67 -3.80
CA ALA A 88 -6.79 0.25 -5.20
C ALA A 88 -6.40 -1.24 -5.33
N TYR A 89 -5.45 -1.71 -4.52
CA TYR A 89 -5.09 -3.14 -4.48
C TYR A 89 -6.22 -4.02 -3.93
N ALA A 90 -7.01 -3.54 -2.96
CA ALA A 90 -8.18 -4.27 -2.49
C ALA A 90 -9.26 -4.36 -3.58
N LEU A 91 -9.54 -3.28 -4.30
CA LEU A 91 -10.51 -3.23 -5.39
C LEU A 91 -10.17 -4.21 -6.52
N MET A 92 -8.88 -4.39 -6.84
CA MET A 92 -8.42 -5.31 -7.87
C MET A 92 -8.86 -6.76 -7.62
N LEU A 93 -9.07 -7.18 -6.37
CA LEU A 93 -9.45 -8.55 -6.03
C LEU A 93 -10.83 -8.92 -6.61
N PRO A 94 -11.95 -8.27 -6.23
CA PRO A 94 -13.25 -8.56 -6.83
C PRO A 94 -13.35 -8.07 -8.29
N LEU A 95 -12.51 -7.12 -8.72
CA LEU A 95 -12.50 -6.66 -10.12
C LEU A 95 -11.99 -7.76 -11.06
N PHE A 96 -10.93 -8.49 -10.67
CA PHE A 96 -10.33 -9.52 -11.53
C PHE A 96 -10.82 -10.94 -11.23
N TRP A 97 -11.25 -11.24 -9.99
CA TRP A 97 -11.80 -12.55 -9.60
C TRP A 97 -13.32 -12.56 -9.43
N GLY A 98 -13.98 -11.46 -9.78
CA GLY A 98 -15.43 -11.31 -9.70
C GLY A 98 -15.94 -11.04 -8.28
N VAL A 99 -17.19 -10.57 -8.21
CA VAL A 99 -17.85 -10.21 -6.95
C VAL A 99 -17.92 -11.38 -5.95
N GLY A 100 -17.91 -12.63 -6.43
CA GLY A 100 -17.88 -13.82 -5.58
C GLY A 100 -16.67 -13.87 -4.65
N TYR A 101 -15.57 -13.20 -5.00
CA TYR A 101 -14.39 -13.10 -4.13
C TYR A 101 -14.70 -12.42 -2.80
N VAL A 102 -15.63 -11.45 -2.77
CA VAL A 102 -16.04 -10.75 -1.55
C VAL A 102 -16.61 -11.73 -0.52
N ALA A 103 -17.41 -12.69 -0.97
CA ALA A 103 -18.07 -13.68 -0.11
C ALA A 103 -17.19 -14.91 0.18
N ALA A 104 -16.30 -15.25 -0.75
CA ALA A 104 -15.39 -16.39 -0.61
C ALA A 104 -13.95 -16.01 -0.99
N PRO A 105 -13.26 -15.22 -0.13
CA PRO A 105 -11.87 -14.85 -0.39
C PRO A 105 -10.98 -16.09 -0.48
N SER A 106 -10.22 -16.19 -1.54
CA SER A 106 -9.18 -17.21 -1.71
C SER A 106 -7.79 -16.59 -1.60
N LEU A 107 -6.79 -17.42 -1.30
CA LEU A 107 -5.42 -16.96 -1.04
C LEU A 107 -4.69 -16.51 -2.32
N THR A 108 -4.86 -17.24 -3.43
CA THR A 108 -4.11 -17.00 -4.68
C THR A 108 -4.23 -15.56 -5.20
N PRO A 109 -5.42 -14.94 -5.30
CA PRO A 109 -5.56 -13.56 -5.76
C PRO A 109 -4.84 -12.55 -4.85
N VAL A 110 -4.86 -12.76 -3.53
CA VAL A 110 -4.15 -11.88 -2.58
C VAL A 110 -2.64 -12.01 -2.72
N ILE A 111 -2.11 -13.21 -2.97
CA ILE A 111 -0.67 -13.36 -3.23
C ILE A 111 -0.28 -12.63 -4.52
N LEU A 112 -1.06 -12.78 -5.60
CA LEU A 112 -0.75 -12.13 -6.88
C LEU A 112 -0.82 -10.61 -6.79
N ILE A 113 -1.86 -10.06 -6.17
CA ILE A 113 -2.05 -8.62 -6.05
C ILE A 113 -1.27 -8.05 -4.86
N GLY A 114 -1.57 -8.54 -3.66
CA GLY A 114 -1.06 -8.04 -2.38
C GLY A 114 0.43 -8.23 -2.18
N PHE A 115 1.04 -9.28 -2.75
CA PHE A 115 2.47 -9.55 -2.63
C PHE A 115 3.25 -9.29 -3.92
N VAL A 116 2.89 -9.96 -5.02
CA VAL A 116 3.69 -9.93 -6.25
C VAL A 116 3.58 -8.57 -6.94
N LEU A 117 2.36 -8.13 -7.28
CA LEU A 117 2.13 -6.88 -8.00
C LEU A 117 2.60 -5.67 -7.19
N THR A 118 2.28 -5.62 -5.90
CA THR A 118 2.70 -4.53 -5.01
C THR A 118 4.22 -4.46 -4.86
N THR A 119 4.92 -5.59 -4.73
CA THR A 119 6.40 -5.64 -4.68
C THR A 119 6.99 -5.11 -5.99
N ILE A 120 6.45 -5.53 -7.14
CA ILE A 120 6.89 -5.04 -8.45
C ILE A 120 6.67 -3.53 -8.55
N ALA A 121 5.47 -3.04 -8.21
CA ALA A 121 5.16 -1.61 -8.20
C ALA A 121 6.09 -0.83 -7.26
N GLY A 122 6.37 -1.36 -6.07
CA GLY A 122 7.31 -0.79 -5.12
C GLY A 122 8.71 -0.63 -5.72
N LEU A 123 9.27 -1.69 -6.31
CA LEU A 123 10.64 -1.69 -6.84
C LEU A 123 10.81 -0.98 -8.19
N THR A 124 9.73 -0.85 -8.97
CA THR A 124 9.79 -0.31 -10.35
C THR A 124 9.14 1.06 -10.52
N LEU A 125 8.26 1.48 -9.61
CA LEU A 125 7.59 2.78 -9.66
C LEU A 125 7.95 3.64 -8.45
N MET A 126 7.66 3.16 -7.25
CA MET A 126 7.83 3.96 -6.03
C MET A 126 9.30 4.20 -5.69
N VAL A 127 10.12 3.15 -5.58
CA VAL A 127 11.54 3.27 -5.25
C VAL A 127 12.29 4.13 -6.28
N PRO A 128 12.10 3.95 -7.60
CA PRO A 128 12.72 4.83 -8.59
C PRO A 128 12.20 6.27 -8.52
N GLY A 129 10.89 6.45 -8.34
CA GLY A 129 10.25 7.75 -8.14
C GLY A 129 10.81 8.50 -6.94
N MET A 130 11.12 7.78 -5.86
CA MET A 130 11.73 8.33 -4.64
C MET A 130 13.27 8.49 -4.74
N GLY A 131 13.86 8.31 -5.92
CA GLY A 131 15.29 8.55 -6.16
C GLY A 131 16.19 7.33 -5.91
N GLY A 132 15.64 6.19 -5.51
CA GLY A 132 16.40 4.94 -5.28
C GLY A 132 16.90 4.26 -6.56
N GLY A 133 16.51 4.76 -7.75
CA GLY A 133 16.82 4.14 -9.04
C GLY A 133 15.98 2.88 -9.33
N PHE A 134 16.00 2.40 -10.58
CA PHE A 134 15.29 1.18 -10.97
C PHE A 134 15.72 0.00 -10.10
N LEU A 135 14.76 -0.72 -9.51
CA LEU A 135 15.00 -1.78 -8.52
C LEU A 135 15.85 -1.32 -7.32
N GLY A 136 15.89 -0.04 -6.98
CA GLY A 136 16.66 0.43 -5.83
C GLY A 136 18.18 0.37 -5.99
N LEU A 137 18.69 0.25 -7.23
CA LEU A 137 20.11 0.10 -7.51
C LEU A 137 20.97 1.31 -7.13
N LYS A 138 20.37 2.49 -6.90
CA LYS A 138 21.07 3.69 -6.40
C LYS A 138 21.01 3.84 -4.88
N THR A 139 20.38 2.90 -4.17
CA THR A 139 20.37 2.93 -2.70
C THR A 139 21.71 2.45 -2.12
N PRO A 140 22.12 2.90 -0.92
CA PRO A 140 23.39 2.48 -0.33
C PRO A 140 23.51 0.96 -0.09
N ASN A 141 22.38 0.27 0.10
CA ASN A 141 22.35 -1.18 0.29
C ASN A 141 21.08 -1.81 -0.32
N PRO A 142 21.11 -2.18 -1.62
CA PRO A 142 19.94 -2.74 -2.31
C PRO A 142 19.45 -4.06 -1.73
N ARG A 143 20.35 -4.91 -1.20
CA ARG A 143 19.96 -6.18 -0.57
C ARG A 143 19.10 -5.97 0.67
N LYS A 144 19.49 -4.99 1.51
CA LYS A 144 18.70 -4.60 2.68
C LYS A 144 17.34 -4.05 2.24
N LEU A 145 17.31 -3.20 1.21
CA LEU A 145 16.06 -2.69 0.63
C LEU A 145 15.13 -3.84 0.21
N TYR A 146 15.63 -4.83 -0.53
CA TYR A 146 14.81 -5.97 -0.98
C TYR A 146 14.19 -6.73 0.18
N GLY A 147 14.97 -7.02 1.23
CA GLY A 147 14.44 -7.69 2.43
C GLY A 147 13.33 -6.87 3.09
N LEU A 148 13.52 -5.55 3.24
CA LEU A 148 12.52 -4.66 3.84
C LEU A 148 11.26 -4.55 2.98
N VAL A 149 11.41 -4.40 1.66
CA VAL A 149 10.29 -4.34 0.72
C VAL A 149 9.51 -5.65 0.75
N LEU A 150 10.16 -6.80 0.60
CA LEU A 150 9.48 -8.10 0.60
C LEU A 150 8.74 -8.34 1.93
N LEU A 151 9.36 -8.02 3.06
CA LEU A 151 8.72 -8.21 4.37
C LEU A 151 7.52 -7.28 4.56
N ALA A 152 7.65 -6.00 4.19
CA ALA A 152 6.53 -5.06 4.22
C ALA A 152 5.35 -5.54 3.37
N HIS A 153 5.61 -6.00 2.15
CA HIS A 153 4.56 -6.49 1.25
C HIS A 153 3.96 -7.82 1.72
N ALA A 154 4.74 -8.70 2.35
CA ALA A 154 4.20 -9.89 3.00
C ALA A 154 3.25 -9.53 4.14
N VAL A 155 3.61 -8.57 5.00
CA VAL A 155 2.75 -8.09 6.08
C VAL A 155 1.46 -7.47 5.55
N PHE A 156 1.55 -6.60 4.53
CA PHE A 156 0.39 -6.03 3.86
C PHE A 156 -0.53 -7.12 3.30
N THR A 157 0.03 -8.12 2.61
CA THR A 157 -0.70 -9.26 2.03
C THR A 157 -1.44 -10.06 3.10
N VAL A 158 -0.78 -10.36 4.22
CA VAL A 158 -1.40 -11.06 5.37
C VAL A 158 -2.53 -10.23 5.94
N GLY A 159 -2.32 -8.92 6.14
CA GLY A 159 -3.37 -8.00 6.59
C GLY A 159 -4.56 -7.96 5.63
N GLN A 160 -4.29 -7.93 4.32
CA GLN A 160 -5.31 -7.90 3.27
C GLN A 160 -6.15 -9.19 3.25
N TYR A 161 -5.50 -10.36 3.34
CA TYR A 161 -6.22 -11.63 3.37
C TYR A 161 -7.00 -11.81 4.67
N ALA A 162 -6.41 -11.47 5.82
CA ALA A 162 -7.10 -11.54 7.11
C ALA A 162 -8.33 -10.62 7.15
N ALA A 163 -8.20 -9.39 6.64
CA ALA A 163 -9.32 -8.45 6.56
C ALA A 163 -10.42 -8.95 5.61
N ALA A 164 -10.06 -9.53 4.46
CA ALA A 164 -11.02 -10.11 3.54
C ALA A 164 -11.80 -11.27 4.18
N LEU A 165 -11.11 -12.19 4.86
CA LEU A 165 -11.74 -13.31 5.58
C LEU A 165 -12.64 -12.81 6.72
N ALA A 166 -12.18 -11.82 7.50
CA ALA A 166 -12.95 -11.25 8.58
C ALA A 166 -14.20 -10.51 8.09
N LEU A 167 -14.13 -9.83 6.94
CA LEU A 167 -15.30 -9.21 6.35
C LEU A 167 -16.27 -10.26 5.79
N ALA A 168 -15.76 -11.29 5.12
CA ALA A 168 -16.56 -12.37 4.56
C ALA A 168 -17.34 -13.15 5.62
N SER A 169 -16.84 -13.25 6.85
CA SER A 169 -17.55 -13.92 7.96
C SER A 169 -18.69 -13.09 8.56
N LEU A 170 -18.83 -11.81 8.18
CA LEU A 170 -19.84 -10.88 8.69
C LEU A 170 -21.03 -10.67 7.74
N ILE A 171 -21.03 -11.29 6.56
CA ILE A 171 -21.95 -10.95 5.44
C ILE A 171 -22.88 -12.11 5.02
#